data_AF-A0A1B0CNW3-F1
#
_entry.id   AF-A0A1B0CNW3-F1
#
_cell.length_a   1.000
_cell.length_b   1.000
_cell.length_c   1.000
_cell.angle_alpha   90.00
_cell.angle_beta   90.00
_cell.angle_gamma   90.00
#
_symmetry.space_group_name_H-M   'P 1'
#
loop_
_entity.id
_entity.type
_entity.pdbx_description
1 polymer ?
#
loop_
_entity_poly.entity_id
_entity_poly.type
_entity_poly.pdbx_seq_one_letter_code
_entity_poly.pdbx_strand_id
1 'polypeptide(L)'
;MMGEGQPVNPEDLKALKERMQLIAEADPTQYHNEFSLRRYLRAFKTVDAAFQAILKTNKWRENYGVKDLEQQPAIQNNLLKARVLNHRDITGRPVIYIPAKNHNSSERDIDELTKFIVYCLVRVLNPKCPLLSFPVRHTPFVMSCGWAEYDFHPFDHTFSQEWEFNKESQ
;
A
#
# COMPACT_ATOMS: atom_id res chain seq x y z
N MET A 1 -5.27 21.53 -16.50
CA MET A 1 -4.71 21.69 -15.14
C MET A 1 -5.51 20.80 -14.20
N MET A 2 -5.05 19.60 -13.86
CA MET A 2 -5.83 18.71 -12.99
C MET A 2 -4.92 17.87 -12.09
N GLY A 3 -5.21 17.91 -10.78
CA GLY A 3 -4.79 16.87 -9.84
C GLY A 3 -3.80 17.27 -8.74
N GLU A 4 -3.68 18.54 -8.37
CA GLU A 4 -3.14 18.85 -7.04
C GLU A 4 -4.19 18.38 -6.02
N GLY A 5 -3.97 17.21 -5.42
CA GLY A 5 -4.75 16.81 -4.24
C GLY A 5 -4.62 17.90 -3.18
N GLN A 6 -5.63 18.03 -2.31
CA GLN A 6 -5.74 19.15 -1.37
C GLN A 6 -4.39 19.54 -0.75
N PRO A 7 -4.07 20.85 -0.72
CA PRO A 7 -2.80 21.31 -0.20
C PRO A 7 -2.65 20.87 1.25
N VAL A 8 -1.54 20.23 1.55
CA VAL A 8 -1.18 19.83 2.92
C VAL A 8 -0.55 21.04 3.60
N ASN A 9 -0.91 21.27 4.86
CA ASN A 9 -0.29 22.33 5.66
C ASN A 9 1.24 22.12 5.72
N PRO A 10 2.06 23.11 5.32
CA PRO A 10 3.51 22.98 5.34
C PRO A 10 4.08 22.74 6.75
N GLU A 11 3.44 23.25 7.80
CA GLU A 11 3.88 23.05 9.18
C GLU A 11 3.73 21.59 9.61
N ASP A 12 2.59 20.97 9.29
CA ASP A 12 2.32 19.55 9.57
C ASP A 12 3.30 18.63 8.82
N LEU A 13 3.64 19.00 7.58
CA LEU A 13 4.64 18.28 6.80
C LEU A 13 6.03 18.35 7.43
N LYS A 14 6.43 19.53 7.92
CA LYS A 14 7.71 19.71 8.60
C LYS A 14 7.75 18.90 9.91
N ALA A 15 6.71 19.01 10.74
CA ALA A 15 6.62 18.28 12.01
C ALA A 15 6.65 16.76 11.81
N LEU A 16 5.94 16.23 10.80
CA LEU A 16 5.97 14.81 10.49
C LEU A 16 7.36 14.36 10.00
N LYS A 17 8.03 15.17 9.19
CA LYS A 17 9.37 14.89 8.66
C LYS A 17 10.40 14.81 9.78
N GLU A 18 10.37 15.73 10.74
CA GLU A 18 11.26 15.73 11.90
C GLU A 18 11.09 14.47 12.74
N ARG A 19 9.85 14.05 13.02
CA ARG A 19 9.58 12.80 13.76
C ARG A 19 10.04 11.56 13.01
N MET A 20 9.86 11.54 11.69
CA MET A 20 10.32 10.43 10.86
C MET A 20 11.83 10.37 10.71
N GLN A 21 12.53 11.50 10.80
CA GLN A 21 13.99 11.54 10.74
C GLN A 21 14.62 10.77 11.89
N LEU A 22 14.10 10.91 13.11
CA LEU A 22 14.55 10.15 14.29
C LEU A 22 14.43 8.63 14.07
N ILE A 23 13.37 8.18 13.41
CA ILE A 23 13.18 6.76 13.07
C ILE A 23 14.13 6.32 11.96
N ALA A 24 14.29 7.14 10.92
CA ALA A 24 15.15 6.81 9.79
C ALA A 24 16.64 6.76 10.17
N GLU A 25 17.06 7.55 11.16
CA GLU A 25 18.39 7.49 11.76
C GLU A 25 18.60 6.18 12.54
N ALA A 26 17.56 5.66 13.21
CA ALA A 26 17.61 4.39 13.91
C ALA A 26 17.52 3.17 12.97
N ASP A 27 16.69 3.24 11.92
CA ASP A 27 16.54 2.20 10.91
C ASP A 27 16.41 2.82 9.49
N PRO A 28 17.50 2.83 8.70
CA PRO A 28 17.51 3.36 7.34
C PRO A 28 16.54 2.65 6.39
N THR A 29 16.10 1.42 6.70
CA THR A 29 15.19 0.66 5.84
C THR A 29 13.75 1.19 5.89
N GLN A 30 13.41 1.99 6.91
CA GLN A 30 12.10 2.60 7.12
C GLN A 30 11.98 4.00 6.52
N TYR A 31 12.88 4.37 5.60
CA TYR A 31 12.87 5.67 4.95
C TYR A 31 11.58 5.92 4.13
N HIS A 32 11.01 7.12 4.30
CA HIS A 32 9.85 7.61 3.56
C HIS A 32 10.20 8.89 2.79
N ASN A 33 9.75 9.00 1.54
CA ASN A 33 9.96 10.20 0.74
C ASN A 33 8.90 11.28 1.07
N GLU A 34 9.16 12.53 0.70
CA GLU A 34 8.23 13.63 1.01
C GLU A 34 6.83 13.40 0.38
N PHE A 35 6.79 12.76 -0.78
CA PHE A 35 5.54 12.42 -1.46
C PHE A 35 4.69 11.40 -0.70
N SER A 36 5.31 10.42 -0.03
CA SER A 36 4.61 9.45 0.80
C SER A 36 4.11 10.10 2.08
N LEU A 37 4.91 10.97 2.72
CA LEU A 37 4.47 11.74 3.89
C LEU A 37 3.24 12.62 3.57
N ARG A 38 3.26 13.33 2.43
CA ARG A 38 2.09 14.08 1.95
C ARG A 38 0.89 13.18 1.65
N ARG A 39 1.07 11.90 1.32
CA ARG A 39 -0.04 10.95 1.15
C ARG A 39 -0.67 10.59 2.49
N TYR A 40 0.15 10.31 3.51
CA TYR A 40 -0.35 10.02 4.87
C TYR A 40 -1.07 11.23 5.48
N LEU A 41 -0.52 12.44 5.34
CA LEU A 41 -1.18 13.64 5.87
C LEU A 41 -2.54 13.92 5.21
N ARG A 42 -2.68 13.66 3.90
CA ARG A 42 -3.97 13.77 3.21
C ARG A 42 -5.00 12.74 3.69
N ALA A 43 -4.56 11.53 4.04
CA ALA A 43 -5.45 10.47 4.51
C ALA A 43 -5.88 10.66 5.97
N PHE A 44 -4.93 11.00 6.86
CA PHE A 44 -5.14 10.99 8.32
C PHE A 44 -5.39 12.38 8.92
N LYS A 45 -5.19 13.46 8.15
CA LYS A 45 -5.43 14.88 8.49
C LYS A 45 -4.60 15.45 9.65
N THR A 46 -4.14 14.65 10.60
CA THR A 46 -3.31 15.07 11.74
C THR A 46 -1.93 14.42 11.72
N VAL A 47 -0.93 15.09 12.30
CA VAL A 47 0.45 14.61 12.34
C VAL A 47 0.58 13.33 13.17
N ASP A 48 -0.06 13.26 14.33
CA ASP A 48 0.01 12.09 15.21
C ASP A 48 -0.62 10.85 14.56
N ALA A 49 -1.80 11.00 13.93
CA ALA A 49 -2.47 9.89 13.27
C ALA A 49 -1.67 9.41 12.04
N ALA A 50 -1.12 10.33 11.25
CA ALA A 50 -0.26 10.00 10.13
C ALA A 50 0.99 9.24 10.58
N PHE A 51 1.64 9.69 11.67
CA PHE A 51 2.81 9.04 12.23
C PHE A 51 2.52 7.61 12.72
N GLN A 52 1.43 7.43 13.49
CA GLN A 52 1.01 6.11 13.95
C GLN A 52 0.66 5.17 12.79
N ALA A 53 0.03 5.69 11.74
CA ALA A 53 -0.28 4.90 10.54
C ALA A 53 0.98 4.46 9.79
N ILE A 54 2.01 5.30 9.73
CA ILE A 54 3.30 4.94 9.12
C ILE A 54 3.95 3.79 9.90
N LEU A 55 4.00 3.88 11.24
CA LEU A 55 4.55 2.82 12.09
C LEU A 55 3.82 1.49 11.92
N LYS A 56 2.48 1.54 11.92
CA LYS A 56 1.64 0.35 11.66
C LYS A 56 1.93 -0.25 10.29
N THR A 57 2.11 0.58 9.27
CA THR A 57 2.41 0.13 7.91
C THR A 57 3.79 -0.52 7.82
N ASN A 58 4.82 0.05 8.45
CA ASN A 58 6.15 -0.53 8.47
C ASN A 58 6.14 -1.91 9.13
N LYS A 59 5.52 -2.03 10.31
CA LYS A 59 5.35 -3.32 11.01
C LYS A 59 4.58 -4.34 10.16
N TRP A 60 3.51 -3.91 9.49
CA TRP A 60 2.75 -4.79 8.60
C TRP A 60 3.59 -5.29 7.42
N ARG A 61 4.41 -4.43 6.80
CA ARG A 61 5.27 -4.82 5.66
C ARG A 61 6.28 -5.90 6.03
N GLU A 62 6.82 -5.83 7.24
CA GLU A 62 7.73 -6.82 7.79
C GLU A 62 7.00 -8.14 8.08
N ASN A 63 5.92 -8.08 8.87
CA ASN A 63 5.15 -9.26 9.26
C ASN A 63 4.54 -9.99 8.07
N TYR A 64 4.09 -9.25 7.05
CA TYR A 64 3.51 -9.82 5.83
C TYR A 64 4.57 -10.40 4.89
N GLY A 65 5.85 -10.11 5.11
CA GLY A 65 6.93 -10.61 4.26
C GLY A 65 6.92 -10.01 2.85
N VAL A 66 6.63 -8.69 2.73
CA VAL A 66 6.48 -8.02 1.42
C VAL A 66 7.72 -8.18 0.52
N LYS A 67 8.91 -8.32 1.12
CA LYS A 67 10.18 -8.51 0.40
C LYS A 67 10.24 -9.85 -0.35
N ASP A 68 9.59 -10.88 0.19
CA ASP A 68 9.69 -12.26 -0.30
C ASP A 68 8.44 -12.69 -1.08
N LEU A 69 7.50 -11.77 -1.32
CA LEU A 69 6.24 -12.08 -2.01
C LEU A 69 6.47 -12.65 -3.41
N GLU A 70 7.47 -12.19 -4.16
CA GLU A 70 7.69 -12.64 -5.55
C GLU A 70 8.00 -14.14 -5.66
N GLN A 71 8.53 -14.74 -4.59
CA GLN A 71 8.94 -16.14 -4.53
C GLN A 71 7.80 -17.07 -4.10
N GLN A 72 6.66 -16.52 -3.66
CA GLN A 72 5.56 -17.32 -3.16
C GLN A 72 4.79 -17.98 -4.31
N PRO A 73 4.37 -19.26 -4.16
CA PRO A 73 3.62 -19.99 -5.19
C PRO A 73 2.27 -19.32 -5.51
N ALA A 74 1.66 -18.68 -4.51
CA ALA A 74 0.44 -17.89 -4.66
C ALA A 74 0.54 -16.83 -5.76
N ILE A 75 1.73 -16.28 -6.02
CA ILE A 75 1.92 -15.31 -7.11
C ILE A 75 1.86 -16.01 -8.46
N GLN A 76 2.59 -17.11 -8.61
CA GLN A 76 2.68 -17.88 -9.86
C GLN A 76 1.30 -18.39 -10.29
N ASN A 77 0.53 -18.92 -9.34
CA ASN A 77 -0.83 -19.43 -9.55
C ASN A 77 -1.81 -18.36 -10.06
N ASN A 78 -1.54 -17.08 -9.76
CA ASN A 78 -2.47 -15.97 -10.03
C ASN A 78 -1.97 -15.00 -11.12
N LEU A 79 -0.80 -15.24 -11.76
CA LEU A 79 -0.20 -14.35 -12.77
C LEU A 79 -1.11 -14.01 -13.96
N LEU A 80 -2.07 -14.87 -14.29
CA LEU A 80 -3.01 -14.62 -15.40
C LEU A 80 -4.19 -13.73 -14.99
N LYS A 81 -4.43 -13.53 -13.69
CA LYS A 81 -5.56 -12.75 -13.17
C LYS A 81 -5.34 -11.24 -13.29
N ALA A 82 -4.09 -10.77 -13.19
CA ALA A 82 -3.77 -9.38 -13.42
C ALA A 82 -2.36 -9.21 -14.00
N ARG A 83 -2.16 -8.16 -14.79
CA ARG A 83 -0.86 -7.82 -15.36
C ARG A 83 -0.58 -6.34 -15.17
N VAL A 84 0.60 -6.03 -14.64
CA VAL A 84 1.13 -4.66 -14.65
C VAL A 84 1.64 -4.40 -16.07
N LEU A 85 1.08 -3.40 -16.74
CA LEU A 85 1.49 -3.06 -18.10
C LEU A 85 2.80 -2.28 -18.09
N ASN A 86 3.63 -2.50 -19.11
CA ASN A 86 4.88 -1.76 -19.30
C ASN A 86 4.61 -0.31 -19.73
N HIS A 87 3.52 -0.07 -20.45
CA HIS A 87 3.12 1.26 -20.89
C HIS A 87 2.36 2.00 -19.79
N ARG A 88 2.65 3.30 -19.67
CA ARG A 88 1.93 4.22 -18.79
C ARG A 88 0.75 4.83 -19.53
N ASP A 89 -0.20 5.37 -18.79
CA ASP A 89 -1.29 6.16 -19.36
C ASP A 89 -0.78 7.49 -19.95
N ILE A 90 -1.68 8.25 -20.59
CA ILE A 90 -1.37 9.57 -21.18
C ILE A 90 -0.80 10.60 -20.20
N THR A 91 -0.97 10.37 -18.89
CA THR A 91 -0.49 11.23 -17.80
C THR A 91 0.73 10.64 -17.09
N GLY A 92 1.27 9.52 -17.57
CA GLY A 92 2.43 8.86 -16.99
C GLY A 92 2.13 7.99 -15.76
N ARG A 93 0.87 7.69 -15.46
CA ARG A 93 0.50 6.78 -14.36
C ARG A 93 0.65 5.32 -14.80
N PRO A 94 1.13 4.43 -13.91
CA PRO A 94 1.20 3.00 -14.19
C PRO A 94 -0.21 2.40 -14.32
N VAL A 95 -0.34 1.36 -15.16
CA VAL A 95 -1.64 0.72 -15.45
C VAL A 95 -1.59 -0.75 -15.04
N ILE A 96 -2.61 -1.17 -14.29
CA ILE A 96 -2.86 -2.58 -13.97
C ILE A 96 -4.04 -3.05 -14.81
N TYR A 97 -3.82 -4.07 -15.63
CA TYR A 97 -4.85 -4.70 -16.44
C TYR A 97 -5.40 -5.95 -15.74
N ILE A 98 -6.71 -6.01 -15.54
CA ILE A 98 -7.40 -7.10 -14.83
C ILE A 98 -8.48 -7.68 -15.75
N PRO A 99 -8.20 -8.78 -16.48
CA PRO A 99 -9.19 -9.42 -17.33
C PRO A 99 -10.24 -10.18 -16.50
N ALA A 100 -11.48 -9.66 -16.43
CA ALA A 100 -12.58 -10.27 -15.68
C ALA A 100 -12.82 -11.75 -15.99
N LYS A 101 -12.61 -12.17 -17.25
CA LYS A 101 -12.77 -13.56 -17.70
C LYS A 101 -11.87 -14.59 -16.99
N ASN A 102 -10.80 -14.15 -16.34
CA ASN A 102 -9.86 -15.01 -15.62
C ASN A 102 -10.20 -15.12 -14.12
N HIS A 103 -11.34 -14.57 -13.69
CA HIS A 103 -11.79 -14.62 -12.30
C HIS A 103 -13.04 -15.49 -12.19
N ASN A 104 -12.92 -16.57 -11.42
CA ASN A 104 -14.03 -17.39 -10.98
C ASN A 104 -14.23 -17.18 -9.47
N SER A 105 -15.45 -16.82 -9.04
CA SER A 105 -15.75 -16.58 -7.62
C SER A 105 -15.73 -17.87 -6.79
N SER A 106 -15.99 -19.02 -7.41
CA SER A 106 -16.14 -20.30 -6.72
C SER A 106 -14.80 -21.00 -6.44
N GLU A 107 -13.74 -20.63 -7.16
CA GLU A 107 -12.42 -21.29 -7.12
C GLU A 107 -11.32 -20.40 -6.54
N ARG A 108 -11.70 -19.29 -5.86
CA ARG A 108 -10.72 -18.34 -5.33
C ARG A 108 -10.34 -18.67 -3.88
N ASP A 109 -9.05 -18.85 -3.65
CA ASP A 109 -8.46 -18.69 -2.33
C ASP A 109 -8.25 -17.19 -2.06
N ILE A 110 -8.87 -16.70 -0.98
CA ILE A 110 -8.87 -15.27 -0.63
C ILE A 110 -7.48 -14.82 -0.18
N ASP A 111 -6.74 -15.67 0.53
CA ASP A 111 -5.42 -15.33 1.05
C ASP A 111 -4.38 -15.30 -0.06
N GLU A 112 -4.40 -16.28 -0.97
CA GLU A 112 -3.54 -16.28 -2.15
C GLU A 112 -3.83 -15.09 -3.07
N LEU A 113 -5.11 -14.79 -3.29
CA LEU A 113 -5.51 -13.66 -4.13
C LEU A 113 -5.10 -12.33 -3.49
N THR A 114 -5.24 -12.20 -2.17
CA THR A 114 -4.81 -11.00 -1.43
C THR A 114 -3.31 -10.80 -1.55
N LYS A 115 -2.51 -11.87 -1.39
CA LYS A 115 -1.05 -11.83 -1.62
C LYS A 115 -0.71 -11.40 -3.04
N PHE A 116 -1.45 -11.90 -4.03
CA PHE A 116 -1.27 -11.50 -5.42
C PHE A 116 -1.62 -10.03 -5.69
N ILE A 117 -2.68 -9.50 -5.07
CA ILE A 117 -3.05 -8.09 -5.15
C ILE A 117 -1.94 -7.22 -4.54
N VAL A 118 -1.46 -7.56 -3.34
CA VAL A 118 -0.36 -6.84 -2.68
C VAL A 118 0.89 -6.84 -3.56
N TYR A 119 1.24 -7.99 -4.15
CA TYR A 119 2.34 -8.10 -5.11
C TYR A 119 2.19 -7.15 -6.32
N CYS A 120 1.01 -7.10 -6.94
CA CYS A 120 0.75 -6.20 -8.07
C CYS A 120 0.95 -4.73 -7.68
N LEU A 121 0.47 -4.34 -6.49
CA LEU A 121 0.62 -2.97 -5.96
C LEU A 121 2.09 -2.62 -5.69
N VAL A 122 2.82 -3.53 -5.06
CA VAL A 122 4.24 -3.34 -4.76
C VAL A 122 5.06 -3.20 -6.04
N ARG A 123 4.79 -4.03 -7.05
CA ARG A 123 5.46 -3.94 -8.35
C ARG A 123 5.23 -2.62 -9.05
N VAL A 124 4.01 -2.10 -9.00
CA VAL A 124 3.66 -0.80 -9.58
C VAL A 124 4.36 0.37 -8.88
N LEU A 125 4.58 0.24 -7.57
CA LEU A 125 5.24 1.26 -6.75
C LEU A 125 6.77 1.14 -6.77
N ASN A 126 7.34 0.02 -7.22
CA ASN A 126 8.78 -0.21 -7.22
C ASN A 126 9.45 0.56 -8.38
N PRO A 127 10.41 1.47 -8.10
CA PRO A 127 11.16 2.18 -9.13
C PRO A 127 12.04 1.26 -10.00
N LYS A 128 12.47 0.09 -9.51
CA LYS A 128 13.37 -0.82 -10.27
C LYS A 128 12.72 -1.52 -11.48
N CYS A 129 11.47 -1.23 -11.81
CA CYS A 129 10.94 -1.56 -13.14
C CYS A 129 11.80 -0.85 -14.21
N PRO A 130 12.38 -1.57 -15.19
CA PRO A 130 13.49 -1.12 -16.05
C PRO A 130 13.16 0.00 -17.07
N LEU A 131 12.13 0.81 -16.82
CA LEU A 131 11.70 1.92 -17.68
C LEU A 131 11.94 3.30 -17.04
N LEU A 132 12.82 3.40 -16.04
CA LEU A 132 13.26 4.68 -15.46
C LEU A 132 14.31 5.38 -16.33
N SER A 133 13.91 5.81 -17.52
CA SER A 133 14.24 7.16 -17.95
C SER A 133 13.03 8.01 -17.58
N PHE A 134 13.23 9.09 -16.82
CA PHE A 134 12.25 10.08 -16.32
C PHE A 134 11.81 9.94 -14.85
N PRO A 135 11.86 11.06 -14.10
CA PRO A 135 11.59 11.08 -12.68
C PRO A 135 10.13 10.73 -12.39
N VAL A 136 9.95 9.86 -11.40
CA VAL A 136 8.65 9.43 -10.85
C VAL A 136 7.90 10.66 -10.32
N ARG A 137 7.10 11.30 -11.16
CA ARG A 137 6.16 12.35 -10.74
C ARG A 137 4.82 11.70 -10.43
N HIS A 138 4.41 11.88 -9.18
CA HIS A 138 3.05 11.72 -8.64
C HIS A 138 2.22 10.56 -9.21
N THR A 139 2.18 9.45 -8.47
CA THR A 139 1.06 8.52 -8.59
C THR A 139 -0.05 8.91 -7.59
N PRO A 140 -1.14 9.55 -8.05
CA PRO A 140 -2.41 9.43 -7.36
C PRO A 140 -2.89 8.00 -7.58
N PHE A 141 -2.80 7.18 -6.54
CA PHE A 141 -3.43 5.87 -6.54
C PHE A 141 -4.93 6.10 -6.34
N VAL A 142 -5.68 6.12 -7.43
CA VAL A 142 -7.14 6.05 -7.39
C VAL A 142 -7.51 4.58 -7.58
N MET A 143 -7.70 3.87 -6.48
CA MET A 143 -8.41 2.60 -6.49
C MET A 143 -9.91 2.96 -6.49
N SER A 144 -10.49 3.12 -7.68
CA SER A 144 -11.95 3.06 -7.82
C SER A 144 -12.32 1.60 -8.05
N CYS A 145 -12.24 0.82 -6.97
CA CYS A 145 -12.94 -0.45 -6.83
C CYS A 145 -13.66 -0.35 -5.49
N GLY A 146 -14.98 -0.53 -5.50
CA GLY A 146 -15.88 -0.36 -4.35
C GLY A 146 -15.54 -1.26 -3.17
N TRP A 147 -14.57 -0.82 -2.38
CA TRP A 147 -14.35 -1.24 -0.99
C TRP A 147 -14.77 -0.11 -0.01
N ALA A 148 -15.52 0.87 -0.51
CA ALA A 148 -16.02 2.02 0.27
C ALA A 148 -17.35 1.74 1.00
N GLU A 149 -17.67 0.47 1.27
CA GLU A 149 -18.76 0.04 2.17
C GLU A 149 -18.28 -1.00 3.19
N TYR A 150 -16.99 -0.95 3.56
CA TYR A 150 -16.64 -1.29 4.92
C TYR A 150 -16.38 0.02 5.64
N ASP A 151 -17.42 0.49 6.34
CA ASP A 151 -17.30 1.52 7.35
C ASP A 151 -16.11 1.20 8.24
N PHE A 152 -15.01 1.94 8.06
CA PHE A 152 -13.95 2.01 9.03
C PHE A 152 -14.47 2.86 10.19
N HIS A 153 -15.44 2.30 10.92
CA HIS A 153 -15.84 2.81 12.22
C HIS A 153 -14.62 2.81 13.15
N PRO A 154 -14.52 3.79 14.06
CA PRO A 154 -13.40 3.88 14.96
C PRO A 154 -13.40 2.63 15.84
N PHE A 155 -12.34 1.83 15.74
CA PHE A 155 -11.91 0.93 16.80
C PHE A 155 -12.97 -0.09 17.23
N ASP A 156 -13.24 -1.08 16.38
CA ASP A 156 -13.97 -2.26 16.85
C ASP A 156 -13.03 -3.13 17.70
N HIS A 157 -13.32 -3.20 19.01
CA HIS A 157 -12.56 -3.91 20.04
C HIS A 157 -12.58 -5.44 19.88
N THR A 158 -13.18 -5.96 18.82
CA THR A 158 -13.40 -7.39 18.56
C THR A 158 -12.20 -8.09 17.91
N PHE A 159 -11.35 -7.38 17.15
CA PHE A 159 -10.18 -8.01 16.52
C PHE A 159 -9.07 -8.39 17.52
N SER A 160 -9.05 -7.77 18.71
CA SER A 160 -8.15 -8.19 19.79
C SER A 160 -8.62 -9.45 20.51
N GLN A 161 -9.92 -9.76 20.51
CA GLN A 161 -10.46 -10.91 21.27
C GLN A 161 -10.28 -12.24 20.52
N GLU A 162 -10.32 -12.24 19.19
CA GLU A 162 -10.04 -13.46 18.41
C GLU A 162 -8.55 -13.87 18.46
N TRP A 163 -7.63 -12.92 18.71
CA TRP A 163 -6.21 -13.23 18.86
C TRP A 163 -5.86 -13.86 20.21
N GLU A 164 -6.59 -13.55 21.28
CA GLU A 164 -6.37 -14.17 22.60
C GLU A 164 -6.98 -15.57 22.73
N PHE A 165 -8.04 -15.88 21.97
CA PHE A 165 -8.71 -17.19 22.05
C PHE A 165 -7.87 -18.35 21.47
N ASN A 166 -6.93 -18.07 20.57
CA ASN A 166 -6.11 -19.10 19.91
C ASN A 166 -4.78 -19.43 20.62
N LYS A 167 -4.58 -18.92 21.84
CA LYS A 167 -3.40 -19.23 22.67
C LYS A 167 -3.63 -20.26 23.77
N GLU A 168 -4.87 -20.70 24.02
CA GLU A 168 -5.21 -21.66 25.09
C GLU A 168 -5.66 -23.04 24.57
N SER A 169 -5.27 -23.42 23.36
CA SER A 169 -5.55 -24.77 22.84
C SER A 169 -4.33 -25.37 22.16
N GLN A 170 -3.26 -25.55 22.93
CA GLN A 170 -2.25 -26.61 22.75
C GLN A 170 -1.78 -27.10 24.11
#